data_AF-A0A447MYC5-F1
#
_entry.id   AF-A0A447MYC5-F1
#
_cell.length_a   1.000
_cell.length_b   1.000
_cell.length_c   1.000
_cell.angle_alpha   90.00
_cell.angle_beta   90.00
_cell.angle_gamma   90.00
#
_symmetry.space_group_name_H-M   'P 1'
#
loop_
_entity.id
_entity.type
_entity.pdbx_description
1 polymer ?
#
loop_
_entity_poly.entity_id
_entity_poly.type
_entity_poly.pdbx_seq_one_letter_code
_entity_poly.pdbx_strand_id
1 'polypeptide(L)' 'MYEQFLPKAQKLYLTHIDAEVEGDTHFPDYEPDDWESVFSEFHDADAQNSHSYCFEILERR' A
#
# COMPACT_ATOMS: atom_id res chain seq x y z
N MET A 1 12.78 -5.84 -6.82
CA MET A 1 11.78 -6.57 -7.65
C MET A 1 10.57 -5.69 -7.93
N TYR A 2 9.92 -5.11 -6.90
CA TYR A 2 8.80 -4.19 -7.09
C TYR A 2 9.09 -3.05 -8.08
N GLU A 3 10.27 -2.41 -8.02
CA GLU A 3 10.68 -1.36 -8.97
C GLU A 3 10.60 -1.78 -10.45
N GLN A 4 10.91 -3.05 -10.75
CA GLN A 4 10.92 -3.56 -12.13
C GLN A 4 9.52 -3.94 -12.64
N PHE A 5 8.62 -4.26 -11.71
CA PHE A 5 7.25 -4.69 -12.03
C PHE A 5 6.24 -3.55 -11.91
N LEU A 6 6.50 -2.52 -11.11
CA LEU A 6 5.61 -1.37 -10.94
C LEU A 6 5.22 -0.72 -12.28
N PRO A 7 6.13 -0.46 -13.25
CA PRO A 7 5.76 0.11 -14.55
C PRO A 7 4.91 -0.83 -15.42
N LYS A 8 4.84 -2.12 -15.09
CA LYS A 8 4.04 -3.14 -15.81
C LYS A 8 2.78 -3.53 -15.05
N ALA A 9 2.64 -3.10 -13.80
CA ALA A 9 1.49 -3.40 -12.97
C ALA A 9 0.27 -2.61 -13.47
N GLN A 10 -0.89 -3.24 -13.36
CA GLN A 10 -2.20 -2.62 -13.61
C GLN A 10 -2.98 -2.41 -12.31
N LYS A 11 -2.57 -3.10 -11.25
CA LYS A 11 -3.26 -3.12 -9.95
C LYS A 11 -2.25 -3.25 -8.83
N LEU A 12 -2.42 -2.45 -7.78
CA LEU A 12 -1.67 -2.55 -6.53
C LEU A 12 -2.61 -2.95 -5.41
N TYR A 13 -2.16 -3.89 -4.58
CA TYR A 13 -2.81 -4.28 -3.34
C TYR A 13 -1.88 -3.86 -2.22
N LEU A 14 -2.23 -2.79 -1.53
CA LEU A 14 -1.44 -2.18 -0.48
C LEU A 14 -2.10 -2.40 0.88
N THR A 15 -1.27 -2.57 1.89
CA THR A 15 -1.69 -2.52 3.29
C THR A 15 -0.84 -1.45 3.97
N HIS A 16 -1.45 -0.30 4.22
CA HIS A 16 -0.80 0.78 4.94
C HIS A 16 -0.90 0.47 6.43
N ILE A 17 0.22 0.18 7.06
CA ILE A 17 0.28 -0.12 8.49
C ILE A 17 0.79 1.13 9.21
N ASP A 18 0.04 1.62 10.20
CA ASP A 18 0.44 2.76 11.02
C ASP A 18 1.47 2.34 12.08
N ALA A 19 2.69 2.09 11.59
CA ALA A 19 3.83 1.67 12.39
C ALA A 19 5.09 2.40 11.94
N GLU A 20 5.78 3.05 12.89
CA GLU A 20 7.11 3.59 12.67
C GLU A 20 8.15 2.49 12.88
N VAL A 21 8.70 1.97 11.78
CA VAL A 21 9.71 0.90 11.80
C VAL A 21 10.94 1.32 11.01
N GLU A 22 12.13 0.97 11.53
CA GLU A 22 13.36 1.07 10.74
C GLU A 22 13.40 -0.08 9.72
N GLY A 23 13.50 0.26 8.45
CA GLY A 23 13.58 -0.69 7.34
C GLY A 23 14.77 -0.40 6.44
N ASP A 24 15.36 -1.45 5.88
CA ASP A 24 16.42 -1.38 4.86
C ASP A 24 15.88 -1.50 3.43
N THR A 25 14.57 -1.74 3.30
CA THR A 25 13.86 -1.99 2.04
C THR A 25 12.57 -1.19 2.01
N HIS A 26 12.35 -0.45 0.93
CA HIS A 26 11.17 0.38 0.73
C HIS A 26 10.36 -0.08 -0.48
N PHE A 27 9.04 0.14 -0.43
CA PHE A 27 8.22 0.05 -1.63
C PHE A 27 8.61 1.19 -2.58
N PRO A 28 8.66 0.97 -3.90
CA PRO A 28 9.07 2.02 -4.83
C PRO A 28 8.10 3.20 -4.79
N ASP A 29 8.61 4.41 -4.98
CA ASP A 29 7.76 5.58 -5.18
C ASP A 29 6.90 5.38 -6.43
N TYR A 30 5.59 5.47 -6.25
CA TYR A 30 4.60 5.45 -7.33
C TYR A 30 3.92 6.81 -7.39
N GLU A 31 3.77 7.35 -8.59
CA GLU A 31 3.14 8.66 -8.80
C GLU A 31 1.63 8.55 -8.53
N PRO A 32 1.06 9.28 -7.55
CA PRO A 32 -0.36 9.18 -7.22
C PRO A 32 -1.29 9.49 -8.40
N ASP A 33 -0.85 10.33 -9.35
CA ASP A 33 -1.63 10.68 -10.54
C ASP A 33 -1.81 9.51 -11.52
N ASP A 34 -0.90 8.52 -11.51
CA ASP A 34 -0.96 7.32 -12.37
C ASP A 34 -1.94 6.25 -11.83
N TRP A 35 -2.41 6.40 -10.59
CA TRP A 35 -3.16 5.38 -9.87
C TRP A 35 -4.49 5.93 -9.33
N GLU A 36 -5.53 5.11 -9.40
CA GLU A 36 -6.86 5.41 -8.90
C GLU A 36 -7.25 4.43 -7.80
N SER A 37 -7.64 4.95 -6.63
CA SER A 37 -8.08 4.13 -5.51
C SER A 37 -9.48 3.61 -5.78
N VAL A 38 -9.59 2.31 -6.04
CA VAL A 38 -10.86 1.63 -6.32
C VAL A 38 -11.44 0.94 -5.09
N PHE A 39 -10.62 0.75 -4.05
CA PHE A 39 -11.04 0.20 -2.77
C PHE A 39 -10.15 0.75 -1.66
N SER A 40 -10.77 1.16 -0.55
CA SER A 40 -10.09 1.57 0.66
C SER A 40 -10.90 1.11 1.86
N GLU A 41 -10.26 0.39 2.78
CA GLU A 41 -10.89 -0.14 3.99
C GLU A 41 -9.94 0.01 5.18
N PHE A 42 -10.34 0.84 6.13
CA PHE A 42 -9.59 1.12 7.35
C PHE A 42 -10.01 0.21 8.50
N HIS A 43 -9.02 -0.25 9.27
CA HIS A 43 -9.17 -1.05 10.48
C HIS A 43 -8.39 -0.42 11.62
N ASP A 44 -9.06 -0.22 12.75
CA ASP A 44 -8.41 0.19 13.99
C ASP A 44 -7.58 -0.95 14.59
N ALA A 45 -6.54 -0.59 15.33
CA ALA A 45 -5.79 -1.54 16.15
C ALA A 45 -6.73 -2.25 17.15
N ASP A 46 -6.58 -3.56 17.26
CA ASP A 46 -7.39 -4.40 18.14
C ASP A 46 -6.54 -5.45 18.88
N ALA A 47 -7.18 -6.35 19.63
CA ALA A 47 -6.47 -7.36 20.39
C ALA A 47 -5.67 -8.36 19.53
N GLN A 48 -5.94 -8.44 18.23
CA GLN A 48 -5.26 -9.30 17.28
C GLN A 48 -4.23 -8.54 16.43
N ASN A 49 -4.40 -7.23 16.27
CA ASN A 49 -3.55 -6.36 15.45
C ASN A 49 -3.06 -5.15 16.27
N SER A 50 -1.76 -5.09 16.54
CA SER A 50 -1.17 -4.05 17.39
C SER A 50 -1.12 -2.65 16.76
N HIS A 51 -1.38 -2.55 15.46
CA HIS A 51 -1.35 -1.30 14.70
C HIS A 51 -2.63 -1.18 13.87
N SER A 52 -3.12 0.05 13.73
CA SER A 52 -4.18 0.34 12.75
C SER A 52 -3.62 0.12 11.35
N TYR A 53 -4.46 -0.38 10.45
CA TYR A 53 -4.05 -0.61 9.08
C TYR A 53 -5.17 -0.27 8.10
N CYS A 54 -4.79 0.09 6.88
CA CYS A 54 -5.70 0.38 5.79
C CYS A 54 -5.39 -0.51 4.61
N PHE A 55 -6.36 -1.31 4.19
CA PHE A 55 -6.30 -2.01 2.91
C PHE A 55 -6.66 -1.02 1.80
N GLU A 56 -5.79 -0.93 0.80
CA GLU A 56 -6.03 -0.10 -0.36
C GLU A 56 -5.79 -0.91 -1.64
N ILE A 57 -6.68 -0.79 -2.61
CA ILE A 57 -6.49 -1.32 -3.96
C ILE A 57 -6.50 -0.16 -4.92
N LEU A 58 -5.39 -0.02 -5.65
CA LEU A 58 -5.22 0.98 -6.68
C LEU A 58 -5.26 0.29 -8.04
N GLU A 59 -5.95 0.87 -9.01
CA GLU A 59 -5.87 0.49 -10.42
C GLU A 59 -5.17 1.59 -11.21
N ARG A 60 -4.41 1.21 -12.24
CA ARG A 60 -3.72 2.17 -13.08
C ARG A 60 -4.71 2.90 -13.99
N ARG A 61 -4.57 4.22 -14.10
CA ARG A 61 -5.38 5.07 -15.00
C ARG A 61 -5.08 4.87 -16.48
#